data_AF-K8ENY4-F1
#
_entry.id   AF-K8ENY4-F1
#
_cell.length_a   1.000
_cell.length_b   1.000
_cell.length_c   1.000
_cell.angle_alpha   90.00
_cell.angle_beta   90.00
_cell.angle_gamma   90.00
#
_symmetry.space_group_name_H-M   'P 1'
#
loop_
_entity.id
_entity.type
_entity.pdbx_description
1 polymer ?
#
loop_
_entity_poly.entity_id
_entity_poly.type
_entity_poly.pdbx_seq_one_letter_code
_entity_poly.pdbx_strand_id
1 'polypeptide(L)'
;MDEHSRLLVIDENETSSSSFAEDFESTTTSNHERSSFYPSFINVSVLKSIAIATVSVAAFSLALLKASSTASVGEKNSQSYSLLGLSDLAHLGSHRRRSTSFSDIIETRNMLLPEQKRMPTHLTTWSEQEGWKSWTIAQNGYAENIDDRSTGALMFLDAIMPREFGDRFTKGKDPFHFAWVTQDYPQDKCVGELNGCPTLPSKMFSFGTVPKDKWKVSGLEQAPTLPFAPCIAHAYDSKKFEQCEWFSQEKEDPDLPMCASGKRLDIVERGENGETFDEIFDNLIDKVVWRGSDWHYLEQYADIGTVDANRFTQHAGLCEPGVDVDKIKREVFRQGIPGDLQGEAWNCPPRLRAVILSALEPDKFDCKFSANNMRSPQSNCLENKLPMFDREKLYDNCDFEKFKFLLDIGGGGGTSWLSTFKFLAMPGVLFHHETAMRDSFYDDVKPWVHYVPIMEDMSDLKKQYIWAMNNPDEIKAISKRATQYTKDAIKPNGLKQHAQHFVKVMQKYIDSYSVDPEDKDLTTQEFVAKYGAGEISVSPYTGVGDVYGSE
;
A
#
# COMPACT_ATOMS: atom_id res chain seq x y z
N MET A 1 -24.68 -14.94 -25.96
CA MET A 1 -25.02 -14.21 -24.71
C MET A 1 -24.54 -15.10 -23.60
N ASP A 2 -23.29 -14.90 -23.18
CA ASP A 2 -22.57 -15.82 -22.29
C ASP A 2 -22.67 -15.32 -20.85
N GLU A 3 -23.03 -16.21 -19.92
CA GLU A 3 -23.36 -15.90 -18.52
C GLU A 3 -22.12 -15.77 -17.60
N HIS A 4 -20.91 -15.73 -18.16
CA HIS A 4 -19.66 -15.87 -17.41
C HIS A 4 -18.84 -14.57 -17.19
N SER A 5 -19.39 -13.39 -17.49
CA SER A 5 -18.70 -12.09 -17.33
C SER A 5 -19.16 -11.28 -16.11
N ARG A 6 -19.46 -11.93 -14.98
CA ARG A 6 -19.93 -11.25 -13.75
C ARG A 6 -18.88 -11.29 -12.64
N LEU A 7 -18.12 -10.21 -12.48
CA LEU A 7 -17.34 -9.90 -11.29
C LEU A 7 -17.16 -8.39 -11.20
N LEU A 8 -17.53 -7.79 -10.05
CA LEU A 8 -16.88 -6.66 -9.35
C LEU A 8 -17.83 -6.09 -8.28
N VAL A 9 -17.94 -6.80 -7.15
CA VAL A 9 -17.91 -6.09 -5.86
C VAL A 9 -16.44 -5.75 -5.66
N ILE A 10 -16.10 -4.59 -5.10
CA ILE A 10 -14.85 -4.47 -4.35
C ILE A 10 -15.03 -5.35 -3.10
N ASP A 11 -14.98 -6.67 -3.29
CA ASP A 11 -14.84 -7.66 -2.23
C ASP A 11 -13.33 -7.81 -2.08
N GLU A 12 -12.75 -6.99 -1.21
CA GLU A 12 -11.44 -7.30 -0.65
C GLU A 12 -11.64 -8.52 0.26
N ASN A 13 -11.84 -9.70 -0.35
CA ASN A 13 -11.82 -10.98 0.32
C ASN A 13 -10.38 -11.32 0.70
N GLU A 14 -9.87 -10.58 1.69
CA GLU A 14 -8.87 -11.16 2.56
C GLU A 14 -9.58 -12.07 3.57
N THR A 15 -9.24 -13.35 3.50
CA THR A 15 -9.62 -14.35 4.49
C THR A 15 -8.90 -14.06 5.81
N SER A 16 -9.46 -13.18 6.64
CA SER A 16 -9.21 -13.14 8.08
C SER A 16 -10.51 -13.43 8.83
N SER A 17 -11.03 -14.65 8.66
CA SER A 17 -12.06 -15.15 9.58
C SER A 17 -11.37 -15.62 10.87
N SER A 18 -11.54 -14.87 11.95
CA SER A 18 -11.52 -15.44 13.29
C SER A 18 -12.88 -15.16 13.95
N SER A 19 -13.80 -16.10 13.80
CA SER A 19 -14.73 -16.40 14.89
C SER A 19 -13.91 -17.01 16.00
N PHE A 20 -13.89 -16.41 17.19
CA PHE A 20 -14.03 -17.07 18.49
C PHE A 20 -13.89 -15.99 19.57
N ALA A 21 -15.04 -15.59 20.10
CA ALA A 21 -15.16 -15.03 21.43
C ALA A 21 -15.32 -16.22 22.38
N GLU A 22 -14.36 -16.44 23.28
CA GLU A 22 -14.57 -17.23 24.50
C GLU A 22 -13.82 -16.58 25.66
N ASP A 23 -14.61 -16.03 26.57
CA ASP A 23 -14.53 -16.14 28.02
C ASP A 23 -13.16 -16.01 28.71
N PHE A 24 -12.94 -14.85 29.32
CA PHE A 24 -12.21 -14.78 30.59
C PHE A 24 -13.07 -14.09 31.65
N GLU A 25 -13.60 -14.92 32.54
CA GLU A 25 -14.29 -14.49 33.75
C GLU A 25 -13.36 -13.71 34.70
N SER A 26 -13.99 -12.74 35.36
CA SER A 26 -13.46 -11.84 36.37
C SER A 26 -12.87 -12.53 37.61
N THR A 27 -11.88 -11.87 38.22
CA THR A 27 -11.68 -11.66 39.67
C THR A 27 -10.35 -10.90 39.83
N THR A 28 -10.12 -9.86 40.63
CA THR A 28 -10.89 -9.06 41.60
C THR A 28 -9.99 -7.87 42.00
N THR A 29 -10.60 -6.68 42.16
CA THR A 29 -10.27 -5.60 43.12
C THR A 29 -8.82 -5.12 43.33
N SER A 30 -8.57 -3.82 43.13
CA SER A 30 -8.34 -2.90 44.25
C SER A 30 -8.44 -1.43 43.83
N ASN A 31 -9.00 -0.65 44.75
CA ASN A 31 -9.24 0.79 44.68
C ASN A 31 -7.96 1.62 44.56
N HIS A 32 -8.00 2.70 43.80
CA HIS A 32 -7.44 3.98 44.26
C HIS A 32 -8.11 5.16 43.55
N GLU A 33 -8.83 5.95 44.34
CA GLU A 33 -9.24 7.32 44.02
C GLU A 33 -8.02 8.18 43.71
N ARG A 34 -8.09 9.01 42.67
CA ARG A 34 -7.44 10.33 42.73
C ARG A 34 -8.08 11.37 41.82
N SER A 35 -8.21 12.53 42.44
CA SER A 35 -8.97 13.71 42.11
C SER A 35 -8.43 14.53 40.93
N SER A 36 -9.39 15.08 40.19
CA SER A 36 -9.40 16.35 39.43
C SER A 36 -8.28 17.35 39.71
N PHE A 37 -7.64 17.85 38.65
CA PHE A 37 -7.16 19.23 38.56
C PHE A 37 -7.18 19.70 37.08
N TYR A 38 -8.12 20.60 36.76
CA TYR A 38 -8.02 21.52 35.62
C TYR A 38 -7.00 22.63 35.96
N PRO A 39 -6.38 23.25 34.94
CA PRO A 39 -6.85 24.60 34.63
C PRO A 39 -6.93 24.89 33.12
N SER A 40 -7.88 25.77 32.82
CA SER A 40 -8.21 26.34 31.53
C SER A 40 -7.57 27.73 31.34
N PHE A 41 -7.61 28.18 30.07
CA PHE A 41 -7.44 29.54 29.55
C PHE A 41 -6.02 30.10 29.34
N ILE A 42 -5.66 30.35 28.07
CA ILE A 42 -5.35 31.70 27.55
C ILE A 42 -5.92 31.85 26.13
N ASN A 43 -6.45 33.05 25.87
CA ASN A 43 -7.24 33.52 24.76
C ASN A 43 -6.38 34.23 23.68
N VAL A 44 -7.04 34.46 22.55
CA VAL A 44 -6.69 34.91 21.21
C VAL A 44 -6.03 36.30 21.09
N SER A 45 -5.30 36.47 19.97
CA SER A 45 -5.03 37.70 19.17
C SER A 45 -3.62 38.32 19.26
N VAL A 46 -2.88 38.32 18.14
CA VAL A 46 -2.29 39.52 17.50
C VAL A 46 -2.14 39.26 15.97
N LEU A 47 -2.44 40.31 15.21
CA LEU A 47 -2.67 40.41 13.78
C LEU A 47 -1.43 40.33 12.85
N LYS A 48 -1.72 39.87 11.61
CA LYS A 48 -1.26 40.31 10.28
C LYS A 48 -0.09 41.32 10.21
N SER A 49 0.93 41.02 9.38
CA SER A 49 1.28 41.78 8.15
C SER A 49 2.61 41.35 7.47
N ILE A 50 2.54 41.21 6.12
CA ILE A 50 3.60 41.42 5.08
C ILE A 50 4.70 40.34 4.99
N ALA A 51 4.68 39.39 4.04
CA ALA A 51 4.93 39.46 2.58
C ALA A 51 6.42 39.64 2.17
N ILE A 52 6.92 38.63 1.44
CA ILE A 52 8.05 38.61 0.46
C ILE A 52 9.49 38.60 1.02
N ALA A 53 10.18 37.45 0.87
CA ALA A 53 11.59 37.38 0.44
C ALA A 53 12.00 35.94 0.06
N THR A 54 11.82 35.57 -1.21
CA THR A 54 12.58 34.53 -1.90
C THR A 54 13.87 35.14 -2.45
N VAL A 55 15.05 34.86 -1.88
CA VAL A 55 16.36 34.91 -2.58
C VAL A 55 17.42 34.05 -1.85
N SER A 56 17.83 32.97 -2.53
CA SER A 56 19.17 32.34 -2.61
C SER A 56 19.91 31.77 -1.39
N VAL A 57 19.84 30.42 -1.29
CA VAL A 57 20.69 29.52 -0.48
C VAL A 57 22.12 29.33 -1.06
N ALA A 58 22.54 30.10 -2.07
CA ALA A 58 23.81 29.88 -2.77
C ALA A 58 25.04 30.62 -2.19
N ALA A 59 24.92 31.38 -1.10
CA ALA A 59 26.01 32.21 -0.58
C ALA A 59 26.74 31.64 0.66
N PHE A 60 26.30 30.53 1.24
CA PHE A 60 26.87 30.00 2.48
C PHE A 60 28.01 28.98 2.29
N SER A 61 28.25 28.50 1.06
CA SER A 61 29.25 27.45 0.80
C SER A 61 30.63 27.97 0.37
N LEU A 62 30.84 29.28 0.27
CA LEU A 62 32.11 29.86 -0.22
C LEU A 62 32.95 30.59 0.84
N ALA A 63 32.46 30.71 2.08
CA ALA A 63 33.19 31.38 3.18
C ALA A 63 34.01 30.42 4.06
N LEU A 64 33.81 29.10 3.94
CA LEU A 64 34.49 28.08 4.77
C LEU A 64 35.78 27.50 4.15
N LEU A 65 36.15 27.91 2.93
CA LEU A 65 37.28 27.35 2.18
C LEU A 65 38.50 28.30 2.05
N LYS A 66 38.57 29.37 2.84
CA LYS A 66 39.69 30.35 2.77
C LYS A 66 40.37 30.70 4.10
N ALA A 67 40.12 29.96 5.18
CA ALA A 67 40.78 30.18 6.46
C ALA A 67 41.53 28.93 6.93
N SER A 68 42.51 28.48 6.14
CA SER A 68 43.47 27.46 6.56
C SER A 68 44.83 27.71 5.91
N SER A 69 45.47 28.80 6.32
CA SER A 69 46.91 28.96 6.20
C SER A 69 47.42 30.04 7.16
N THR A 70 48.48 29.68 7.90
CA THR A 70 49.42 30.51 8.67
C THR A 70 49.25 30.60 10.20
N ALA A 71 50.38 30.28 10.84
CA ALA A 71 50.93 30.75 12.11
C ALA A 71 50.71 29.94 13.40
N SER A 72 51.80 29.95 14.17
CA SER A 72 52.29 28.98 15.13
C SER A 72 52.42 29.57 16.54
N VAL A 73 52.31 28.71 17.56
CA VAL A 73 52.98 28.73 18.88
C VAL A 73 52.77 29.96 19.82
N GLY A 74 52.29 29.68 21.05
CA GLY A 74 52.66 30.47 22.24
C GLY A 74 51.60 30.66 23.34
N GLU A 75 51.71 29.85 24.40
CA GLU A 75 51.39 30.09 25.83
C GLU A 75 49.97 30.32 26.38
N LYS A 76 49.59 29.36 27.24
CA LYS A 76 48.96 29.44 28.58
C LYS A 76 47.99 30.59 28.88
N ASN A 77 46.72 30.23 29.08
CA ASN A 77 46.07 30.49 30.37
C ASN A 77 44.84 29.59 30.59
N SER A 78 44.79 29.04 31.79
CA SER A 78 43.74 28.19 32.34
C SER A 78 42.48 28.99 32.64
N GLN A 79 41.32 28.55 32.15
CA GLN A 79 40.08 28.65 32.92
C GLN A 79 39.11 27.56 32.49
N SER A 80 38.73 26.78 33.48
CA SER A 80 37.87 25.61 33.46
C SER A 80 36.44 25.95 33.08
N TYR A 81 35.94 25.37 31.99
CA TYR A 81 34.52 25.08 31.81
C TYR A 81 34.35 23.57 31.64
N SER A 82 33.41 23.03 32.40
CA SER A 82 33.12 21.63 32.64
C SER A 82 32.85 20.83 31.36
N LEU A 83 33.39 19.61 31.33
CA LEU A 83 33.13 18.59 30.31
C LEU A 83 31.63 18.37 30.09
N LEU A 84 31.15 18.70 28.89
CA LEU A 84 30.00 18.06 28.27
C LEU A 84 30.53 17.12 27.17
N GLY A 85 30.23 15.83 27.36
CA GLY A 85 30.23 14.73 26.40
C GLY A 85 31.12 14.80 25.16
N LEU A 86 32.28 14.15 25.23
CA LEU A 86 33.00 13.64 24.04
C LEU A 86 32.33 12.37 23.45
N SER A 87 30.99 12.29 23.49
CA SER A 87 30.21 11.21 22.87
C SER A 87 29.76 11.52 21.44
N ASP A 88 29.75 12.80 21.03
CA ASP A 88 29.05 13.19 19.80
C ASP A 88 29.98 13.39 18.58
N LEU A 89 31.26 13.04 18.71
CA LEU A 89 32.23 13.03 17.59
C LEU A 89 32.59 11.62 17.11
N ALA A 90 31.90 10.58 17.59
CA ALA A 90 32.04 9.21 17.09
C ALA A 90 31.19 8.91 15.83
N HIS A 91 30.37 9.87 15.35
CA HIS A 91 29.52 9.66 14.17
C HIS A 91 30.14 10.01 12.81
N LEU A 92 31.45 10.27 12.77
CA LEU A 92 32.23 10.28 11.52
C LEU A 92 33.19 9.09 11.48
N GLY A 93 32.69 7.92 11.88
CA GLY A 93 33.32 6.63 11.64
C GLY A 93 33.02 6.15 10.22
N SER A 94 34.05 5.67 9.52
CA SER A 94 34.03 5.12 8.16
C SER A 94 32.69 4.54 7.70
N HIS A 95 32.13 5.06 6.60
CA HIS A 95 31.15 4.36 5.79
C HIS A 95 31.80 3.13 5.13
N ARG A 96 32.16 2.12 5.92
CA ARG A 96 32.34 0.77 5.42
C ARG A 96 30.91 0.29 5.14
N ARG A 97 30.54 0.13 3.86
CA ARG A 97 29.28 -0.53 3.51
C ARG A 97 29.21 -1.82 4.31
N ARG A 98 28.26 -1.92 5.24
CA ARG A 98 28.00 -3.17 5.96
C ARG A 98 27.60 -4.18 4.88
N SER A 99 28.37 -5.26 4.80
CA SER A 99 28.06 -6.38 3.92
C SER A 99 26.79 -7.05 4.43
N THR A 100 25.88 -7.45 3.55
CA THR A 100 24.67 -8.22 3.91
C THR A 100 25.02 -9.70 3.90
N SER A 101 24.73 -10.39 4.99
CA SER A 101 24.93 -11.84 5.16
C SER A 101 23.62 -12.61 5.18
N PHE A 102 23.68 -13.95 5.16
CA PHE A 102 22.50 -14.79 5.37
C PHE A 102 21.89 -14.60 6.77
N SER A 103 22.73 -14.37 7.80
CA SER A 103 22.24 -14.09 9.16
C SER A 103 21.39 -12.82 9.21
N ASP A 104 21.78 -11.76 8.49
CA ASP A 104 21.03 -10.51 8.42
C ASP A 104 19.64 -10.74 7.76
N ILE A 105 19.51 -11.71 6.85
CA ILE A 105 18.22 -12.09 6.23
C ILE A 105 17.28 -12.71 7.28
N ILE A 106 17.79 -13.65 8.08
CA ILE A 106 16.98 -14.32 9.12
C ILE A 106 16.59 -13.33 10.23
N GLU A 107 17.51 -12.46 10.66
CA GLU A 107 17.22 -11.39 11.61
C GLU A 107 16.14 -10.46 11.07
N THR A 108 16.24 -10.06 9.80
CA THR A 108 15.23 -9.24 9.11
C THR A 108 13.85 -9.90 9.11
N ARG A 109 13.76 -11.20 8.80
CA ARG A 109 12.50 -11.94 8.87
C ARG A 109 11.91 -11.89 10.28
N ASN A 110 12.73 -12.15 11.30
CA ASN A 110 12.28 -12.21 12.69
C ASN A 110 11.78 -10.84 13.19
N MET A 111 12.37 -9.75 12.68
CA MET A 111 11.93 -8.38 12.95
C MET A 111 10.61 -7.99 12.28
N LEU A 112 10.09 -8.79 11.34
CA LEU A 112 8.83 -8.57 10.65
C LEU A 112 7.73 -9.55 11.08
N LEU A 113 7.92 -10.24 12.21
CA LEU A 113 6.94 -11.15 12.78
C LEU A 113 5.88 -10.40 13.61
N PRO A 114 4.62 -10.88 13.66
CA PRO A 114 4.13 -12.10 13.01
C PRO A 114 3.94 -11.94 11.50
N GLU A 115 4.24 -13.00 10.75
CA GLU A 115 3.85 -13.09 9.34
C GLU A 115 2.33 -13.09 9.20
N GLN A 116 1.83 -12.54 8.10
CA GLN A 116 0.41 -12.67 7.78
C GLN A 116 0.08 -14.12 7.43
N LYS A 117 -1.11 -14.53 7.85
CA LYS A 117 -1.66 -15.85 7.54
C LYS A 117 -1.65 -16.07 6.02
N ARG A 118 -1.06 -17.20 5.58
CA ARG A 118 -0.90 -17.59 4.17
C ARG A 118 0.00 -16.68 3.32
N MET A 119 0.79 -15.81 3.94
CA MET A 119 1.82 -15.00 3.27
C MET A 119 3.16 -15.11 4.00
N PRO A 120 3.77 -16.32 4.01
CA PRO A 120 5.03 -16.57 4.69
C PRO A 120 6.18 -15.81 4.03
N THR A 121 7.31 -15.72 4.71
CA THR A 121 8.55 -15.27 4.08
C THR A 121 9.07 -16.32 3.12
N HIS A 122 9.42 -15.86 1.92
CA HIS A 122 10.07 -16.67 0.91
C HIS A 122 11.55 -16.33 0.80
N LEU A 123 12.32 -17.30 0.33
CA LEU A 123 13.74 -17.18 0.08
C LEU A 123 14.01 -17.58 -1.36
N THR A 124 14.64 -16.72 -2.14
CA THR A 124 15.15 -17.10 -3.46
C THR A 124 16.67 -17.17 -3.43
N THR A 125 17.18 -18.21 -4.07
CA THR A 125 18.55 -18.68 -3.90
C THR A 125 19.17 -19.05 -5.22
N TRP A 126 20.49 -18.93 -5.27
CA TRP A 126 21.30 -19.52 -6.30
C TRP A 126 22.58 -20.09 -5.70
N SER A 127 22.93 -21.31 -6.11
CA SER A 127 24.25 -21.90 -5.88
C SER A 127 24.64 -22.74 -7.09
N GLU A 128 25.92 -23.08 -7.22
CA GLU A 128 26.37 -23.99 -8.28
C GLU A 128 25.74 -25.39 -8.16
N GLN A 129 25.50 -25.86 -6.93
CA GLN A 129 24.91 -27.17 -6.66
C GLN A 129 23.41 -27.21 -6.92
N GLU A 130 22.68 -26.16 -6.52
CA GLU A 130 21.21 -26.18 -6.52
C GLU A 130 20.60 -25.42 -7.69
N GLY A 131 21.38 -24.58 -8.37
CA GLY A 131 20.88 -23.65 -9.37
C GLY A 131 19.97 -22.60 -8.77
N TRP A 132 19.19 -21.94 -9.63
CA TRP A 132 18.20 -20.94 -9.23
C TRP A 132 16.94 -21.62 -8.67
N LYS A 133 16.59 -21.33 -7.42
CA LYS A 133 15.42 -21.90 -6.73
C LYS A 133 14.79 -20.93 -5.74
N SER A 134 13.48 -21.03 -5.57
CA SER A 134 12.73 -20.34 -4.52
C SER A 134 12.20 -21.33 -3.50
N TRP A 135 12.07 -20.86 -2.26
CA TRP A 135 11.73 -21.65 -1.10
C TRP A 135 10.74 -20.89 -0.22
N THR A 136 9.89 -21.62 0.49
CA THR A 136 9.03 -21.07 1.54
C THR A 136 9.70 -21.37 2.88
N ILE A 137 9.92 -20.33 3.70
CA ILE A 137 10.37 -20.50 5.09
C ILE A 137 9.13 -20.80 5.93
N ALA A 138 9.20 -21.88 6.72
CA ALA A 138 8.14 -22.26 7.65
C ALA A 138 8.69 -22.30 9.08
N GLN A 139 7.91 -21.77 10.02
CA GLN A 139 8.14 -22.00 11.44
C GLN A 139 7.74 -23.44 11.79
N ASN A 140 8.65 -24.17 12.46
CA ASN A 140 8.43 -25.56 12.81
C ASN A 140 7.26 -25.67 13.80
N GLY A 141 6.30 -26.55 13.48
CA GLY A 141 5.09 -26.75 14.29
C GLY A 141 3.95 -25.75 14.05
N TYR A 142 4.10 -24.80 13.10
CA TYR A 142 3.04 -23.87 12.73
C TYR A 142 2.33 -24.30 11.44
N ALA A 143 1.04 -24.66 11.56
CA ALA A 143 0.27 -25.27 10.48
C ALA A 143 -0.21 -24.28 9.39
N GLU A 144 -0.12 -22.96 9.63
CA GLU A 144 -0.72 -21.95 8.74
C GLU A 144 0.25 -21.36 7.69
N ASN A 145 1.44 -21.94 7.53
CA ASN A 145 2.42 -21.57 6.48
C ASN A 145 2.07 -22.17 5.11
N ILE A 146 0.83 -21.99 4.66
CA ILE A 146 0.34 -22.43 3.34
C ILE A 146 0.35 -21.21 2.42
N ASP A 147 1.30 -21.13 1.49
CA ASP A 147 1.32 -20.07 0.47
C ASP A 147 0.57 -20.52 -0.78
N ASP A 148 -0.47 -19.78 -1.14
CA ASP A 148 -1.25 -19.93 -2.37
C ASP A 148 -1.38 -18.63 -3.17
N ARG A 149 -0.57 -17.61 -2.87
CA ARG A 149 -0.71 -16.25 -3.43
C ARG A 149 0.54 -15.74 -4.13
N SER A 150 1.66 -16.44 -4.01
CA SER A 150 2.96 -15.91 -4.44
C SER A 150 3.45 -16.37 -5.81
N THR A 151 2.63 -17.11 -6.57
CA THR A 151 3.00 -17.65 -7.89
C THR A 151 3.45 -16.53 -8.85
N GLY A 152 2.78 -15.38 -8.82
CA GLY A 152 3.15 -14.22 -9.65
C GLY A 152 4.53 -13.63 -9.32
N ALA A 153 4.91 -13.55 -8.05
CA ALA A 153 6.24 -13.12 -7.64
C ALA A 153 7.33 -14.07 -8.16
N LEU A 154 7.09 -15.39 -8.09
CA LEU A 154 8.02 -16.38 -8.63
C LEU A 154 8.21 -16.21 -10.14
N MET A 155 7.12 -16.04 -10.90
CA MET A 155 7.19 -15.80 -12.35
C MET A 155 8.05 -14.57 -12.68
N PHE A 156 7.84 -13.47 -11.96
CA PHE A 156 8.62 -12.25 -12.12
C PHE A 156 10.11 -12.47 -11.85
N LEU A 157 10.45 -13.11 -10.73
CA LEU A 157 11.83 -13.37 -10.35
C LEU A 157 12.53 -14.29 -11.37
N ASP A 158 11.86 -15.35 -11.81
CA ASP A 158 12.35 -16.27 -12.85
C ASP A 158 12.54 -15.61 -14.22
N ALA A 159 11.71 -14.60 -14.53
CA ALA A 159 11.82 -13.87 -15.78
C ALA A 159 13.01 -12.89 -15.75
N ILE A 160 13.16 -12.15 -14.66
CA ILE A 160 14.03 -10.98 -14.62
C ILE A 160 15.44 -11.34 -14.16
N MET A 161 15.56 -12.12 -13.09
CA MET A 161 16.84 -12.30 -12.41
C MET A 161 17.93 -12.87 -13.33
N PRO A 162 17.67 -13.93 -14.12
CA PRO A 162 18.68 -14.45 -15.06
C PRO A 162 19.00 -13.50 -16.21
N ARG A 163 18.09 -12.60 -16.58
CA ARG A 163 18.25 -11.68 -17.72
C ARG A 163 19.02 -10.42 -17.36
N GLU A 164 18.67 -9.83 -16.21
CA GLU A 164 19.29 -8.59 -15.73
C GLU A 164 20.61 -8.86 -14.99
N PHE A 165 20.76 -10.04 -14.39
CA PHE A 165 21.92 -10.38 -13.54
C PHE A 165 22.58 -11.71 -13.93
N GLY A 166 22.52 -12.12 -15.20
CA GLY A 166 23.01 -13.43 -15.66
C GLY A 166 24.44 -13.76 -15.20
N ASP A 167 25.36 -12.80 -15.24
CA ASP A 167 26.76 -12.96 -14.82
C ASP A 167 26.93 -13.28 -13.32
N ARG A 168 25.91 -13.00 -12.49
CA ARG A 168 25.91 -13.34 -11.06
C ARG A 168 25.60 -14.82 -10.83
N PHE A 169 24.91 -15.47 -11.75
CA PHE A 169 24.34 -16.82 -11.59
C PHE A 169 25.05 -17.87 -12.45
N THR A 170 26.38 -17.80 -12.49
CA THR A 170 27.25 -18.70 -13.27
C THR A 170 28.22 -19.47 -12.37
N LYS A 171 28.71 -20.62 -12.87
CA LYS A 171 29.73 -21.46 -12.22
C LYS A 171 30.88 -20.63 -11.61
N GLY A 172 31.29 -20.98 -10.40
CA GLY A 172 32.39 -20.31 -9.68
C GLY A 172 32.03 -18.99 -8.98
N LYS A 173 30.76 -18.58 -8.96
CA LYS A 173 30.27 -17.51 -8.10
C LYS A 173 29.82 -18.07 -6.75
N ASP A 174 29.97 -17.26 -5.69
CA ASP A 174 29.51 -17.63 -4.34
C ASP A 174 27.97 -17.78 -4.32
N PRO A 175 27.41 -18.59 -3.41
CA PRO A 175 25.96 -18.67 -3.21
C PRO A 175 25.32 -17.28 -3.05
N PHE A 176 24.05 -17.17 -3.43
CA PHE A 176 23.27 -15.94 -3.32
C PHE A 176 21.92 -16.24 -2.70
N HIS A 177 21.47 -15.36 -1.81
CA HIS A 177 20.20 -15.51 -1.11
C HIS A 177 19.59 -14.12 -0.94
N PHE A 178 18.28 -14.00 -1.14
CA PHE A 178 17.51 -12.83 -0.74
C PHE A 178 16.10 -13.26 -0.34
N ALA A 179 15.52 -12.55 0.62
CA ALA A 179 14.17 -12.82 1.08
C ALA A 179 13.17 -11.85 0.46
N TRP A 180 11.94 -12.34 0.29
CA TRP A 180 10.83 -11.57 -0.21
C TRP A 180 9.52 -12.06 0.43
N VAL A 181 8.53 -11.18 0.43
CA VAL A 181 7.20 -11.40 1.02
C VAL A 181 6.12 -10.87 0.08
N THR A 182 4.89 -11.30 0.30
CA THR A 182 3.70 -10.87 -0.46
C THR A 182 2.67 -10.14 0.39
N GLN A 183 3.03 -9.86 1.64
CA GLN A 183 2.20 -9.17 2.60
C GLN A 183 1.89 -7.76 2.13
N ASP A 184 0.61 -7.45 2.01
CA ASP A 184 0.14 -6.07 2.06
C ASP A 184 0.30 -5.58 3.49
N TYR A 185 0.56 -4.29 3.73
CA TYR A 185 0.63 -3.68 5.07
C TYR A 185 1.38 -4.51 6.15
N PRO A 186 2.66 -4.19 6.44
CA PRO A 186 3.41 -4.93 7.47
C PRO A 186 2.68 -4.94 8.83
N GLN A 187 2.51 -6.13 9.43
CA GLN A 187 1.74 -6.33 10.67
C GLN A 187 2.42 -5.76 11.92
N ASP A 188 3.60 -5.18 11.75
CA ASP A 188 4.38 -4.61 12.83
C ASP A 188 3.74 -3.35 13.40
N LYS A 189 3.46 -3.38 14.71
CA LYS A 189 2.83 -2.25 15.40
C LYS A 189 3.66 -0.97 15.32
N CYS A 190 4.99 -1.11 15.27
CA CYS A 190 5.91 0.03 15.15
C CYS A 190 5.74 0.82 13.85
N VAL A 191 5.09 0.27 12.81
CA VAL A 191 4.76 1.02 11.59
C VAL A 191 3.78 2.16 11.89
N GLY A 192 2.89 1.98 12.86
CA GLY A 192 2.00 3.06 13.30
C GLY A 192 2.75 4.19 13.99
N GLU A 193 3.81 3.89 14.73
CA GLU A 193 4.48 4.83 15.64
C GLU A 193 5.21 5.98 14.93
N LEU A 194 5.33 7.13 15.61
CA LEU A 194 6.00 8.32 15.10
C LEU A 194 7.46 8.08 14.65
N ASN A 195 8.17 7.13 15.27
CA ASN A 195 9.56 6.82 14.93
C ASN A 195 9.71 5.63 13.97
N GLY A 196 8.62 4.90 13.71
CA GLY A 196 8.65 3.74 12.81
C GLY A 196 9.36 2.55 13.45
N CYS A 197 9.54 1.51 12.64
CA CYS A 197 10.28 0.33 13.02
C CYS A 197 11.80 0.52 12.94
N PRO A 198 12.59 -0.24 13.73
CA PRO A 198 14.03 -0.25 13.59
C PRO A 198 14.48 -0.61 12.17
N THR A 199 15.65 -0.14 11.76
CA THR A 199 16.20 -0.44 10.44
C THR A 199 16.50 -1.93 10.31
N LEU A 200 15.99 -2.55 9.24
CA LEU A 200 16.20 -3.95 8.93
C LEU A 200 17.68 -4.20 8.56
N PRO A 201 18.32 -5.25 9.10
CA PRO A 201 19.72 -5.60 8.81
C PRO A 201 19.98 -5.95 7.34
N SER A 202 18.99 -6.54 6.67
CA SER A 202 18.97 -6.87 5.25
C SER A 202 17.77 -6.21 4.58
N LYS A 203 17.81 -6.10 3.24
CA LYS A 203 16.62 -5.75 2.48
C LYS A 203 15.62 -6.90 2.50
N MET A 204 14.34 -6.57 2.65
CA MET A 204 13.20 -7.45 2.41
C MET A 204 12.41 -6.90 1.23
N PHE A 205 12.20 -7.70 0.19
CA PHE A 205 11.49 -7.25 -1.01
C PHE A 205 9.99 -7.63 -0.90
N SER A 206 9.11 -6.64 -0.77
CA SER A 206 7.67 -6.88 -0.70
C SER A 206 7.02 -6.76 -2.07
N PHE A 207 6.28 -7.79 -2.46
CA PHE A 207 5.36 -7.79 -3.60
C PHE A 207 3.91 -7.42 -3.18
N GLY A 208 3.67 -7.16 -1.89
CA GLY A 208 2.46 -6.48 -1.44
C GLY A 208 2.69 -4.97 -1.30
N THR A 209 1.83 -4.30 -0.55
CA THR A 209 1.97 -2.87 -0.23
C THR A 209 3.01 -2.60 0.86
N VAL A 210 3.67 -1.44 0.77
CA VAL A 210 4.62 -0.97 1.79
C VAL A 210 4.24 0.44 2.27
N PRO A 211 4.75 0.91 3.41
CA PRO A 211 4.56 2.30 3.83
C PRO A 211 5.05 3.29 2.77
N LYS A 212 4.22 4.29 2.47
CA LYS A 212 4.58 5.42 1.59
C LYS A 212 5.81 6.14 2.11
N ASP A 213 5.91 6.22 3.43
CA ASP A 213 7.07 6.77 4.11
C ASP A 213 8.13 5.70 4.40
N LYS A 214 9.27 5.79 3.69
CA LYS A 214 10.30 4.76 3.70
C LYS A 214 11.03 4.60 5.04
N TRP A 215 10.98 5.58 5.94
CA TRP A 215 11.60 5.42 7.26
C TRP A 215 10.73 4.60 8.22
N LYS A 216 9.44 4.42 7.93
CA LYS A 216 8.55 3.59 8.76
C LYS A 216 9.03 2.16 8.88
N VAL A 217 9.63 1.60 7.82
CA VAL A 217 10.35 0.32 7.86
C VAL A 217 11.56 0.40 6.93
N SER A 218 12.64 1.00 7.42
CA SER A 218 13.87 1.13 6.63
C SER A 218 14.47 -0.24 6.29
N GLY A 219 14.53 -0.56 5.00
CA GLY A 219 15.00 -1.87 4.49
C GLY A 219 13.88 -2.73 3.90
N LEU A 220 12.62 -2.38 4.11
CA LEU A 220 11.49 -2.95 3.36
C LEU A 220 11.39 -2.24 2.01
N GLU A 221 11.64 -2.97 0.93
CA GLU A 221 11.72 -2.44 -0.42
C GLU A 221 10.51 -2.90 -1.24
N GLN A 222 9.91 -1.96 -1.97
CA GLN A 222 8.81 -2.26 -2.88
C GLN A 222 9.33 -3.00 -4.13
N ALA A 223 9.00 -4.29 -4.25
CA ALA A 223 9.00 -5.00 -5.52
C ALA A 223 7.68 -4.71 -6.28
N PRO A 224 7.55 -5.08 -7.57
CA PRO A 224 6.29 -4.91 -8.27
C PRO A 224 5.15 -5.60 -7.53
N THR A 225 4.05 -4.88 -7.29
CA THR A 225 2.89 -5.44 -6.61
C THR A 225 2.47 -6.70 -7.37
N LEU A 226 2.16 -7.78 -6.65
CA LEU A 226 1.92 -9.12 -7.19
C LEU A 226 1.07 -9.15 -8.49
N PRO A 227 0.02 -8.33 -8.70
CA PRO A 227 -0.80 -8.38 -9.91
C PRO A 227 -0.05 -7.99 -11.18
N PHE A 228 0.97 -7.14 -11.05
CA PHE A 228 1.84 -6.73 -12.15
C PHE A 228 2.94 -7.76 -12.44
N ALA A 229 3.33 -8.55 -11.43
CA ALA A 229 4.47 -9.44 -11.51
C ALA A 229 4.37 -10.45 -12.69
N PRO A 230 3.23 -11.13 -12.93
CA PRO A 230 3.04 -11.99 -14.11
C PRO A 230 3.07 -11.23 -15.43
N CYS A 231 2.47 -10.03 -15.47
CA CYS A 231 2.44 -9.20 -16.68
C CYS A 231 3.86 -8.80 -17.08
N ILE A 232 4.67 -8.41 -16.10
CA ILE A 232 6.07 -8.07 -16.30
C ILE A 232 6.83 -9.32 -16.74
N ALA A 233 6.60 -10.49 -16.11
CA ALA A 233 7.23 -11.74 -16.52
C ALA A 233 6.98 -12.04 -18.01
N HIS A 234 5.72 -11.91 -18.46
CA HIS A 234 5.35 -12.02 -19.88
C HIS A 234 6.09 -11.00 -20.77
N ALA A 235 6.19 -9.74 -20.34
CA ALA A 235 6.90 -8.71 -21.10
C ALA A 235 8.39 -9.04 -21.31
N TYR A 236 9.02 -9.69 -20.32
CA TYR A 236 10.41 -10.15 -20.40
C TYR A 236 10.58 -11.44 -21.22
N ASP A 237 9.61 -12.37 -21.15
CA ASP A 237 9.66 -13.66 -21.83
C ASP A 237 8.27 -14.20 -22.17
N SER A 238 7.70 -13.68 -23.24
CA SER A 238 6.37 -14.08 -23.73
C SER A 238 6.29 -15.52 -24.25
N LYS A 239 7.44 -16.20 -24.42
CA LYS A 239 7.48 -17.62 -24.80
C LYS A 239 7.37 -18.54 -23.60
N LYS A 240 7.85 -18.11 -22.42
CA LYS A 240 7.82 -18.90 -21.18
C LYS A 240 6.59 -18.58 -20.34
N PHE A 241 6.19 -17.33 -20.26
CA PHE A 241 5.09 -16.89 -19.40
C PHE A 241 3.91 -16.45 -20.24
N GLU A 242 2.71 -16.92 -19.88
CA GLU A 242 1.47 -16.50 -20.52
C GLU A 242 1.15 -15.04 -20.20
N GLN A 243 0.32 -14.44 -21.04
CA GLN A 243 -0.18 -13.08 -20.81
C GLN A 243 -1.04 -13.08 -19.55
N CYS A 244 -0.78 -12.17 -18.62
CA CYS A 244 -1.59 -12.03 -17.41
C CYS A 244 -3.04 -11.63 -17.74
N GLU A 245 -4.01 -12.07 -16.93
CA GLU A 245 -5.44 -12.01 -17.26
C GLU A 245 -5.98 -10.61 -17.59
N TRP A 246 -5.46 -9.57 -16.92
CA TRP A 246 -6.05 -8.23 -16.94
C TRP A 246 -5.31 -7.24 -17.85
N PHE A 247 -4.22 -7.66 -18.48
CA PHE A 247 -3.46 -6.83 -19.41
C PHE A 247 -4.01 -6.95 -20.83
N SER A 248 -4.29 -5.81 -21.47
CA SER A 248 -4.78 -5.72 -22.85
C SER A 248 -3.78 -4.92 -23.70
N GLN A 249 -3.21 -5.53 -24.73
CA GLN A 249 -2.45 -4.81 -25.78
C GLN A 249 -3.32 -4.47 -26.99
N GLU A 250 -4.44 -5.17 -27.18
CA GLU A 250 -5.35 -5.06 -28.32
C GLU A 250 -6.78 -5.32 -27.85
N LYS A 251 -7.73 -4.48 -28.29
CA LYS A 251 -9.16 -4.81 -28.18
C LYS A 251 -9.42 -6.07 -29.00
N GLU A 252 -10.05 -7.08 -28.39
CA GLU A 252 -10.46 -8.30 -29.08
C GLU A 252 -11.44 -8.00 -30.25
N ASP A 253 -12.24 -6.94 -30.09
CA ASP A 253 -13.07 -6.33 -31.12
C ASP A 253 -13.10 -4.80 -30.90
N PRO A 254 -12.66 -3.98 -31.87
CA PRO A 254 -12.66 -2.53 -31.74
C PRO A 254 -14.06 -1.92 -31.56
N ASP A 255 -15.10 -2.59 -32.03
CA ASP A 255 -16.50 -2.14 -31.98
C ASP A 255 -17.19 -2.49 -30.65
N LEU A 256 -16.53 -3.26 -29.77
CA LEU A 256 -17.03 -3.55 -28.44
C LEU A 256 -16.66 -2.44 -27.43
N PRO A 257 -17.56 -2.12 -26.46
CA PRO A 257 -17.25 -1.17 -25.39
C PRO A 257 -16.11 -1.69 -24.50
N MET A 258 -15.45 -0.78 -23.77
CA MET A 258 -14.42 -1.13 -22.78
C MET A 258 -14.93 -2.16 -21.75
N CYS A 259 -16.24 -2.22 -21.55
CA CYS A 259 -16.87 -3.13 -20.63
C CYS A 259 -17.22 -4.51 -21.20
N ALA A 260 -16.98 -4.76 -22.49
CA ALA A 260 -17.22 -6.08 -23.07
C ALA A 260 -16.28 -7.16 -22.53
N SER A 261 -15.14 -6.76 -21.95
CA SER A 261 -14.25 -7.68 -21.23
C SER A 261 -14.28 -7.38 -19.73
N GLY A 262 -14.95 -8.21 -18.95
CA GLY A 262 -15.07 -8.01 -17.49
C GLY A 262 -13.72 -8.08 -16.75
N LYS A 263 -12.72 -8.71 -17.36
CA LYS A 263 -11.38 -8.94 -16.77
C LYS A 263 -10.27 -8.02 -17.28
N ARG A 264 -10.39 -7.38 -18.45
CA ARG A 264 -9.24 -6.68 -19.06
C ARG A 264 -9.29 -5.18 -18.81
N LEU A 265 -8.09 -4.59 -18.76
CA LEU A 265 -7.89 -3.15 -18.76
C LEU A 265 -7.95 -2.63 -20.20
N ASP A 266 -9.14 -2.30 -20.66
CA ASP A 266 -9.33 -1.67 -21.97
C ASP A 266 -9.27 -0.13 -21.85
N ILE A 267 -8.88 0.54 -22.94
CA ILE A 267 -8.71 2.01 -22.98
C ILE A 267 -9.71 2.59 -23.97
N VAL A 268 -10.52 3.55 -23.51
CA VAL A 268 -11.51 4.24 -24.35
C VAL A 268 -10.85 5.40 -25.10
N GLU A 269 -10.59 5.21 -26.40
CA GLU A 269 -10.07 6.28 -27.27
C GLU A 269 -11.17 6.99 -28.07
N ARG A 270 -12.24 6.27 -28.38
CA ARG A 270 -13.42 6.73 -29.09
C ARG A 270 -14.65 6.00 -28.58
N GLY A 271 -15.80 6.67 -28.67
CA GLY A 271 -17.09 6.05 -28.38
C GLY A 271 -17.49 5.06 -29.47
N GLU A 272 -18.45 4.20 -29.15
CA GLU A 272 -18.97 3.17 -30.06
C GLU A 272 -19.52 3.77 -31.38
N ASN A 273 -20.00 5.02 -31.36
CA ASN A 273 -20.54 5.72 -32.52
C ASN A 273 -19.53 6.70 -33.15
N GLY A 274 -18.26 6.60 -32.77
CA GLY A 274 -17.17 7.44 -33.29
C GLY A 274 -16.97 8.75 -32.53
N GLU A 275 -17.59 8.94 -31.37
CA GLU A 275 -17.38 10.09 -30.49
C GLU A 275 -15.90 10.22 -30.14
N THR A 276 -15.40 11.45 -30.14
CA THR A 276 -14.07 11.80 -29.63
C THR A 276 -14.03 11.67 -28.11
N PHE A 277 -12.82 11.53 -27.53
CA PHE A 277 -12.65 11.54 -26.08
C PHE A 277 -13.30 12.76 -25.41
N ASP A 278 -13.23 13.94 -26.03
CA ASP A 278 -13.80 15.17 -25.47
C ASP A 278 -15.32 15.12 -25.44
N GLU A 279 -15.94 14.59 -26.50
CA GLU A 279 -17.39 14.39 -26.56
C GLU A 279 -17.87 13.34 -25.55
N ILE A 280 -17.11 12.26 -25.34
CA ILE A 280 -17.40 11.27 -24.29
C ILE A 280 -17.33 11.95 -22.92
N PHE A 281 -16.22 12.63 -22.63
CA PHE A 281 -15.96 13.29 -21.36
C PHE A 281 -17.05 14.31 -21.00
N ASP A 282 -17.47 15.12 -21.97
CA ASP A 282 -18.46 16.17 -21.76
C ASP A 282 -19.87 15.62 -21.47
N ASN A 283 -20.15 14.38 -21.88
CA ASN A 283 -21.42 13.70 -21.63
C ASN A 283 -21.43 12.80 -20.38
N LEU A 284 -20.32 12.70 -19.64
CA LEU A 284 -20.25 11.93 -18.40
C LEU A 284 -21.15 12.52 -17.29
N ILE A 285 -21.67 11.64 -16.43
CA ILE A 285 -22.49 12.01 -15.27
C ILE A 285 -21.63 12.74 -14.24
N ASP A 286 -22.02 13.98 -13.89
CA ASP A 286 -21.33 14.87 -12.94
C ASP A 286 -21.50 14.45 -11.45
N LYS A 287 -21.30 13.17 -11.17
CA LYS A 287 -21.36 12.61 -9.81
C LYS A 287 -20.09 11.86 -9.46
N VAL A 288 -19.77 11.87 -8.17
CA VAL A 288 -18.78 10.97 -7.57
C VAL A 288 -19.41 9.61 -7.34
N VAL A 289 -18.83 8.56 -7.92
CA VAL A 289 -19.32 7.19 -7.78
C VAL A 289 -18.34 6.32 -7.00
N TRP A 290 -18.88 5.49 -6.09
CA TRP A 290 -18.13 4.42 -5.41
C TRP A 290 -19.05 3.25 -5.07
N ARG A 291 -18.51 2.03 -5.12
CA ARG A 291 -19.15 0.77 -4.71
C ARG A 291 -18.13 -0.08 -3.97
N GLY A 292 -18.43 -0.54 -2.77
CA GLY A 292 -17.53 -1.47 -2.08
C GLY A 292 -18.12 -2.04 -0.79
N SER A 293 -17.41 -3.00 -0.20
CA SER A 293 -17.78 -3.57 1.09
C SER A 293 -17.53 -2.61 2.25
N ASP A 294 -18.22 -2.85 3.35
CA ASP A 294 -17.90 -2.25 4.64
C ASP A 294 -16.68 -2.97 5.23
N TRP A 295 -15.50 -2.41 4.97
CA TRP A 295 -14.21 -2.94 5.42
C TRP A 295 -13.47 -1.90 6.26
N HIS A 296 -12.64 -2.39 7.16
CA HIS A 296 -11.78 -1.55 7.98
C HIS A 296 -10.68 -0.90 7.13
N TYR A 297 -10.12 0.20 7.62
CA TYR A 297 -9.03 0.93 6.96
C TYR A 297 -7.80 0.88 7.85
N LEU A 298 -6.73 0.20 7.41
CA LEU A 298 -5.45 0.13 8.13
C LEU A 298 -5.57 -0.06 9.66
N GLU A 299 -6.53 -0.87 10.13
CA GLU A 299 -7.00 -0.92 11.53
C GLU A 299 -5.88 -1.20 12.55
N GLN A 300 -4.77 -1.80 12.09
CA GLN A 300 -3.64 -2.16 12.93
C GLN A 300 -2.80 -0.97 13.39
N TYR A 301 -2.92 0.19 12.74
CA TYR A 301 -2.17 1.39 13.10
C TYR A 301 -3.05 2.38 13.83
N ALA A 302 -2.94 2.44 15.16
CA ALA A 302 -3.81 3.24 16.03
C ALA A 302 -3.97 4.71 15.59
N ASP A 303 -2.90 5.35 15.11
CA ASP A 303 -2.90 6.78 14.77
C ASP A 303 -3.71 7.13 13.50
N ILE A 304 -3.84 6.20 12.56
CA ILE A 304 -4.42 6.46 11.22
C ILE A 304 -5.54 5.49 10.83
N GLY A 305 -5.58 4.32 11.47
CA GLY A 305 -6.52 3.25 11.17
C GLY A 305 -7.93 3.54 11.68
N THR A 306 -8.91 2.92 11.04
CA THR A 306 -10.30 2.92 11.48
C THR A 306 -10.87 1.51 11.40
N VAL A 307 -11.75 1.18 12.35
CA VAL A 307 -12.65 0.02 12.21
C VAL A 307 -13.59 0.20 11.01
N ASP A 308 -14.37 -0.83 10.67
CA ASP A 308 -15.45 -0.70 9.68
C ASP A 308 -16.63 0.15 10.21
N ALA A 309 -17.54 0.52 9.33
CA ALA A 309 -18.66 1.39 9.63
C ALA A 309 -19.65 0.77 10.62
N ASN A 310 -19.90 -0.54 10.53
CA ASN A 310 -20.76 -1.25 11.47
C ASN A 310 -20.19 -1.19 12.90
N ARG A 311 -18.92 -1.56 13.10
CA ARG A 311 -18.27 -1.46 14.42
C ARG A 311 -18.21 -0.03 14.94
N PHE A 312 -17.84 0.93 14.08
CA PHE A 312 -17.84 2.35 14.45
C PHE A 312 -19.22 2.82 14.96
N THR A 313 -20.29 2.49 14.24
CA THR A 313 -21.64 2.93 14.62
C THR A 313 -22.19 2.22 15.85
N GLN A 314 -21.79 0.98 16.10
CA GLN A 314 -22.10 0.26 17.35
C GLN A 314 -21.42 0.93 18.55
N HIS A 315 -20.10 1.19 18.48
CA HIS A 315 -19.36 1.86 19.55
C HIS A 315 -19.87 3.28 19.83
N ALA A 316 -20.36 3.96 18.79
CA ALA A 316 -20.97 5.29 18.89
C ALA A 316 -22.39 5.32 19.49
N GLY A 317 -23.01 4.16 19.78
CA GLY A 317 -24.42 4.09 20.20
C GLY A 317 -25.39 4.57 19.10
N LEU A 318 -25.00 4.39 17.83
CA LEU A 318 -25.78 4.76 16.65
C LEU A 318 -26.58 3.60 16.05
N CYS A 319 -26.42 2.39 16.62
CA CYS A 319 -27.13 1.18 16.20
C CYS A 319 -28.34 0.83 17.07
N GLU A 320 -28.64 1.65 18.09
CA GLU A 320 -29.78 1.46 18.99
C GLU A 320 -31.15 1.65 18.29
N PRO A 321 -32.22 0.93 18.72
CA PRO A 321 -33.57 1.17 18.24
C PRO A 321 -33.99 2.63 18.36
N GLY A 322 -34.53 3.20 17.27
CA GLY A 322 -34.96 4.61 17.22
C GLY A 322 -33.88 5.61 16.79
N VAL A 323 -32.63 5.18 16.57
CA VAL A 323 -31.61 6.03 15.93
C VAL A 323 -31.88 6.12 14.43
N ASP A 324 -32.24 7.33 13.98
CA ASP A 324 -32.44 7.66 12.57
C ASP A 324 -31.12 8.01 11.84
N VAL A 325 -31.22 8.08 10.51
CA VAL A 325 -30.09 8.45 9.65
C VAL A 325 -29.58 9.87 9.95
N ASP A 326 -30.43 10.78 10.42
CA ASP A 326 -30.03 12.16 10.70
C ASP A 326 -29.16 12.27 11.95
N LYS A 327 -29.37 11.44 12.96
CA LYS A 327 -28.45 11.30 14.09
C LYS A 327 -27.12 10.72 13.65
N ILE A 328 -27.11 9.69 12.80
CA ILE A 328 -25.88 9.11 12.23
C ILE A 328 -25.09 10.17 11.46
N LYS A 329 -25.76 10.91 10.56
CA LYS A 329 -25.18 12.03 9.81
C LYS A 329 -24.56 13.07 10.73
N ARG A 330 -25.28 13.53 11.76
CA ARG A 330 -24.77 14.55 12.69
C ARG A 330 -23.53 14.07 13.44
N GLU A 331 -23.52 12.82 13.89
CA GLU A 331 -22.42 12.30 14.71
C GLU A 331 -21.16 12.01 13.88
N VAL A 332 -21.29 11.54 12.64
CA VAL A 332 -20.12 11.32 11.76
C VAL A 332 -19.35 12.61 11.43
N PHE A 333 -20.05 13.75 11.32
CA PHE A 333 -19.40 15.05 11.13
C PHE A 333 -19.00 15.73 12.44
N ARG A 334 -19.33 15.13 13.60
CA ARG A 334 -18.83 15.53 14.92
C ARG A 334 -17.53 14.75 15.15
N GLN A 335 -16.38 15.41 15.03
CA GLN A 335 -15.10 14.75 15.29
C GLN A 335 -15.04 14.20 16.73
N GLY A 336 -14.49 12.99 16.89
CA GLY A 336 -14.09 12.41 18.17
C GLY A 336 -15.20 11.66 18.91
N ILE A 337 -15.37 10.37 18.58
CA ILE A 337 -16.18 9.43 19.37
C ILE A 337 -15.25 8.72 20.35
N PRO A 338 -15.53 8.65 21.66
CA PRO A 338 -14.69 7.91 22.62
C PRO A 338 -14.53 6.45 22.19
N GLY A 339 -13.31 5.91 22.21
CA GLY A 339 -13.03 4.54 21.81
C GLY A 339 -12.48 3.63 22.89
N ASP A 340 -12.58 2.32 22.63
CA ASP A 340 -12.43 1.26 23.62
C ASP A 340 -11.45 0.17 23.20
N LEU A 341 -10.18 0.52 23.05
CA LEU A 341 -9.08 -0.41 23.37
C LEU A 341 -7.94 0.22 24.16
N GLN A 342 -7.80 1.56 24.16
CA GLN A 342 -6.79 2.29 24.95
C GLN A 342 -7.25 3.70 25.41
N GLY A 343 -8.54 4.03 25.26
CA GLY A 343 -9.09 5.34 25.64
C GLY A 343 -8.92 6.45 24.60
N GLU A 344 -8.60 6.12 23.36
CA GLU A 344 -8.45 7.06 22.23
C GLU A 344 -9.76 7.24 21.46
N ALA A 345 -9.93 8.36 20.76
CA ALA A 345 -11.14 8.61 19.98
C ALA A 345 -11.14 7.86 18.65
N TRP A 346 -12.25 7.21 18.29
CA TRP A 346 -12.43 6.58 16.98
C TRP A 346 -12.52 7.64 15.87
N ASN A 347 -11.62 7.54 14.90
CA ASN A 347 -11.72 8.29 13.64
C ASN A 347 -12.88 7.73 12.80
N CYS A 348 -13.59 8.62 12.10
CA CYS A 348 -14.66 8.20 11.19
C CYS A 348 -14.07 7.38 10.03
N PRO A 349 -14.58 6.18 9.74
CA PRO A 349 -14.12 5.39 8.61
C PRO A 349 -14.30 6.14 7.28
N PRO A 350 -13.30 6.13 6.37
CA PRO A 350 -13.35 6.89 5.11
C PRO A 350 -14.51 6.43 4.21
N ARG A 351 -14.76 5.12 4.13
CA ARG A 351 -15.89 4.55 3.37
C ARG A 351 -17.24 5.01 3.94
N LEU A 352 -17.40 5.06 5.27
CA LEU A 352 -18.60 5.57 5.93
C LEU A 352 -18.85 7.04 5.60
N ARG A 353 -17.81 7.88 5.66
CA ARG A 353 -17.92 9.31 5.35
C ARG A 353 -18.38 9.55 3.90
N ALA A 354 -17.85 8.80 2.93
CA ALA A 354 -18.26 8.89 1.53
C ALA A 354 -19.75 8.49 1.33
N VAL A 355 -20.19 7.38 1.95
CA VAL A 355 -21.58 6.92 1.84
C VAL A 355 -22.56 7.89 2.52
N ILE A 356 -22.18 8.51 3.64
CA ILE A 356 -22.99 9.54 4.29
C ILE A 356 -23.10 10.81 3.43
N LEU A 357 -22.02 11.22 2.74
CA LEU A 357 -22.10 12.32 1.77
C LEU A 357 -23.08 12.01 0.64
N SER A 358 -23.14 10.75 0.17
CA SER A 358 -24.15 10.30 -0.79
C SER A 358 -25.57 10.34 -0.25
N ALA A 359 -25.77 10.02 1.03
CA ALA A 359 -27.07 10.13 1.68
C ALA A 359 -27.52 11.60 1.88
N LEU A 360 -26.59 12.55 1.96
CA LEU A 360 -26.85 13.97 2.18
C LEU A 360 -27.03 14.74 0.87
N GLU A 361 -26.25 14.41 -0.15
CA GLU A 361 -26.18 15.14 -1.42
C GLU A 361 -26.24 14.15 -2.61
N PRO A 362 -27.36 13.43 -2.78
CA PRO A 362 -27.49 12.35 -3.77
C PRO A 362 -27.39 12.84 -5.22
N ASP A 363 -27.61 14.13 -5.47
CA ASP A 363 -27.40 14.80 -6.75
C ASP A 363 -25.91 14.99 -7.09
N LYS A 364 -24.99 14.90 -6.11
CA LYS A 364 -23.54 15.04 -6.29
C LYS A 364 -22.76 13.74 -6.08
N PHE A 365 -23.22 12.87 -5.19
CA PHE A 365 -22.51 11.64 -4.81
C PHE A 365 -23.44 10.43 -4.92
N ASP A 366 -22.93 9.37 -5.54
CA ASP A 366 -23.51 8.04 -5.60
C ASP A 366 -22.50 7.02 -5.05
N CYS A 367 -22.32 7.02 -3.73
CA CYS A 367 -21.41 6.13 -3.01
C CYS A 367 -22.24 5.15 -2.18
N LYS A 368 -22.04 3.84 -2.37
CA LYS A 368 -22.89 2.81 -1.77
C LYS A 368 -22.07 1.64 -1.22
N PHE A 369 -22.48 1.14 -0.06
CA PHE A 369 -22.01 -0.16 0.43
C PHE A 369 -22.67 -1.32 -0.32
N SER A 370 -21.98 -2.45 -0.43
CA SER A 370 -22.59 -3.69 -0.91
C SER A 370 -23.60 -4.23 0.10
N ALA A 371 -24.78 -4.60 -0.37
CA ALA A 371 -25.80 -5.29 0.44
C ALA A 371 -25.38 -6.74 0.74
N ASN A 372 -25.96 -7.35 1.77
CA ASN A 372 -25.80 -8.79 2.07
C ASN A 372 -24.34 -9.27 2.17
N ASN A 373 -23.50 -8.55 2.92
CA ASN A 373 -22.22 -9.10 3.34
C ASN A 373 -22.49 -10.26 4.33
N MET A 374 -22.34 -11.52 3.88
CA MET A 374 -22.48 -12.72 4.72
C MET A 374 -21.52 -12.74 5.93
N ARG A 375 -20.48 -11.90 5.92
CA ARG A 375 -19.53 -11.70 7.03
C ARG A 375 -19.81 -10.44 7.85
N SER A 376 -20.74 -9.58 7.44
CA SER A 376 -21.20 -8.49 8.31
C SER A 376 -21.93 -9.10 9.51
N PRO A 377 -21.84 -8.48 10.70
CA PRO A 377 -22.57 -8.94 11.88
C PRO A 377 -24.06 -9.14 11.57
N GLN A 378 -24.71 -10.13 12.21
CA GLN A 378 -26.15 -10.42 12.02
C GLN A 378 -27.06 -9.21 12.27
N SER A 379 -26.57 -8.16 12.95
CA SER A 379 -27.18 -6.85 13.06
C SER A 379 -26.41 -5.80 12.23
N ASN A 380 -26.58 -5.81 10.91
CA ASN A 380 -26.13 -4.72 10.05
C ASN A 380 -27.02 -3.49 10.28
N CYS A 381 -26.68 -2.66 11.26
CA CYS A 381 -27.49 -1.51 11.66
C CYS A 381 -27.49 -0.36 10.64
N LEU A 382 -26.66 -0.44 9.61
CA LEU A 382 -26.63 0.49 8.48
C LEU A 382 -27.61 0.09 7.38
N GLU A 383 -28.07 -1.16 7.38
CA GLU A 383 -29.04 -1.67 6.41
C GLU A 383 -30.32 -0.84 6.46
N ASN A 384 -30.81 -0.45 5.28
CA ASN A 384 -31.96 0.46 5.11
C ASN A 384 -31.78 1.89 5.65
N LYS A 385 -30.67 2.22 6.33
CA LYS A 385 -30.37 3.59 6.81
C LYS A 385 -29.43 4.35 5.88
N LEU A 386 -28.54 3.65 5.19
CA LEU A 386 -27.58 4.23 4.24
C LEU A 386 -27.77 3.69 2.82
N PRO A 387 -27.31 4.41 1.78
CA PRO A 387 -27.33 3.92 0.41
C PRO A 387 -26.57 2.58 0.26
N MET A 388 -27.26 1.56 -0.23
CA MET A 388 -26.70 0.23 -0.54
C MET A 388 -26.96 -0.16 -1.99
N PHE A 389 -26.13 -1.06 -2.54
CA PHE A 389 -26.37 -1.68 -3.84
C PHE A 389 -26.46 -3.21 -3.70
N ASP A 390 -27.32 -3.82 -4.51
CA ASP A 390 -27.54 -5.26 -4.50
C ASP A 390 -26.34 -6.00 -5.10
N ARG A 391 -25.89 -7.09 -4.46
CA ARG A 391 -24.83 -7.96 -4.99
C ARG A 391 -25.25 -8.67 -6.27
N GLU A 392 -26.55 -8.84 -6.52
CA GLU A 392 -27.05 -9.41 -7.78
C GLU A 392 -26.94 -8.42 -8.96
N LYS A 393 -26.69 -7.13 -8.67
CA LYS A 393 -26.48 -6.05 -9.66
C LYS A 393 -25.16 -5.34 -9.40
N LEU A 394 -24.07 -6.09 -9.56
CA LEU A 394 -22.72 -5.54 -9.48
C LEU A 394 -22.52 -4.48 -10.56
N TYR A 395 -21.96 -3.34 -10.16
CA TYR A 395 -21.49 -2.34 -11.11
C TYR A 395 -20.27 -2.91 -11.83
N ASP A 396 -20.39 -3.09 -13.13
CA ASP A 396 -19.28 -3.45 -13.99
C ASP A 396 -18.56 -2.19 -14.52
N ASN A 397 -17.56 -2.41 -15.39
CA ASN A 397 -16.85 -1.31 -16.04
C ASN A 397 -17.79 -0.42 -16.87
N CYS A 398 -18.88 -0.96 -17.46
CA CYS A 398 -19.85 -0.16 -18.25
C CYS A 398 -20.58 0.83 -17.34
N ASP A 399 -20.84 0.43 -16.09
CA ASP A 399 -21.55 1.29 -15.16
C ASP A 399 -20.65 2.41 -14.62
N PHE A 400 -19.39 2.11 -14.32
CA PHE A 400 -18.43 3.10 -13.86
C PHE A 400 -18.04 4.12 -14.94
N GLU A 401 -17.82 3.69 -16.19
CA GLU A 401 -17.35 4.58 -17.27
C GLU A 401 -18.30 5.74 -17.59
N LYS A 402 -19.56 5.65 -17.17
CA LYS A 402 -20.58 6.69 -17.33
C LYS A 402 -20.38 7.88 -16.39
N PHE A 403 -19.53 7.76 -15.36
CA PHE A 403 -19.36 8.78 -14.33
C PHE A 403 -18.08 9.59 -14.52
N LYS A 404 -18.17 10.90 -14.25
CA LYS A 404 -17.06 11.84 -14.37
C LYS A 404 -16.05 11.72 -13.22
N PHE A 405 -16.49 11.37 -12.02
CA PHE A 405 -15.63 11.29 -10.84
C PHE A 405 -15.67 9.88 -10.25
N LEU A 406 -14.58 9.14 -10.43
CA LEU A 406 -14.44 7.74 -10.03
C LEU A 406 -13.66 7.71 -8.71
N LEU A 407 -14.36 7.51 -7.59
CA LEU A 407 -13.73 7.51 -6.28
C LEU A 407 -13.16 6.13 -5.97
N ASP A 408 -11.88 6.06 -5.62
CA ASP A 408 -11.24 4.87 -5.08
C ASP A 408 -10.94 5.09 -3.59
N ILE A 409 -11.37 4.16 -2.74
CA ILE A 409 -11.25 4.26 -1.28
C ILE A 409 -10.50 3.05 -0.75
N GLY A 410 -9.36 3.31 -0.12
CA GLY A 410 -8.55 2.28 0.53
C GLY A 410 -9.23 1.47 1.64
N GLY A 411 -8.63 0.31 1.90
CA GLY A 411 -8.99 -0.67 2.93
C GLY A 411 -7.78 -1.14 3.73
N GLY A 412 -7.61 -2.45 3.89
CA GLY A 412 -6.58 -3.06 4.74
C GLY A 412 -5.14 -2.83 4.28
N GLY A 413 -4.90 -2.76 2.96
CA GLY A 413 -3.56 -2.59 2.37
C GLY A 413 -3.28 -1.23 1.75
N GLY A 414 -4.23 -0.29 1.77
CA GLY A 414 -4.24 0.90 0.90
C GLY A 414 -5.39 0.85 -0.09
N THR A 415 -5.31 1.59 -1.21
CA THR A 415 -6.33 1.50 -2.28
C THR A 415 -6.12 0.28 -3.16
N SER A 416 -7.18 -0.21 -3.80
CA SER A 416 -7.10 -1.36 -4.68
C SER A 416 -6.36 -0.99 -5.97
N TRP A 417 -5.26 -1.69 -6.25
CA TRP A 417 -4.52 -1.57 -7.52
C TRP A 417 -5.44 -1.72 -8.75
N LEU A 418 -6.43 -2.60 -8.68
CA LEU A 418 -7.34 -2.90 -9.79
C LEU A 418 -8.28 -1.72 -10.06
N SER A 419 -8.92 -1.19 -9.02
CA SER A 419 -9.79 -0.02 -9.13
C SER A 419 -9.01 1.20 -9.59
N THR A 420 -7.83 1.44 -9.00
CA THR A 420 -6.96 2.55 -9.40
C THR A 420 -6.60 2.48 -10.89
N PHE A 421 -6.06 1.35 -11.39
CA PHE A 421 -5.69 1.24 -12.81
C PHE A 421 -6.88 1.34 -13.75
N LYS A 422 -8.01 0.71 -13.40
CA LYS A 422 -9.25 0.82 -14.19
C LYS A 422 -9.71 2.25 -14.30
N PHE A 423 -9.77 2.98 -13.19
CA PHE A 423 -10.23 4.37 -13.21
C PHE A 423 -9.24 5.32 -13.90
N LEU A 424 -7.94 5.02 -13.88
CA LEU A 424 -6.96 5.75 -14.71
C LEU A 424 -7.14 5.46 -16.21
N ALA A 425 -7.66 4.30 -16.61
CA ALA A 425 -7.93 3.95 -18.01
C ALA A 425 -9.25 4.52 -18.55
N MET A 426 -10.21 4.80 -17.66
CA MET A 426 -11.54 5.30 -18.00
C MET A 426 -11.55 6.77 -18.43
N PRO A 427 -12.58 7.22 -19.17
CA PRO A 427 -12.74 8.63 -19.54
C PRO A 427 -13.08 9.53 -18.35
N GLY A 428 -13.50 8.97 -17.20
CA GLY A 428 -13.69 9.72 -15.96
C GLY A 428 -12.35 10.20 -15.35
N VAL A 429 -12.43 10.88 -14.21
CA VAL A 429 -11.28 11.26 -13.40
C VAL A 429 -11.27 10.47 -12.11
N LEU A 430 -10.13 9.85 -11.82
CA LEU A 430 -9.86 9.23 -10.53
C LEU A 430 -9.82 10.28 -9.41
N PHE A 431 -10.72 10.13 -8.45
CA PHE A 431 -10.62 10.72 -7.12
C PHE A 431 -9.94 9.68 -6.23
N HIS A 432 -8.67 9.90 -5.91
CA HIS A 432 -7.85 8.89 -5.25
C HIS A 432 -7.73 9.17 -3.75
N HIS A 433 -8.08 8.19 -2.92
CA HIS A 433 -7.81 8.22 -1.49
C HIS A 433 -6.29 8.19 -1.23
N GLU A 434 -5.74 9.27 -0.67
CA GLU A 434 -4.36 9.30 -0.19
C GLU A 434 -4.24 8.46 1.08
N THR A 435 -3.46 7.39 1.02
CA THR A 435 -3.23 6.47 2.14
C THR A 435 -1.77 6.50 2.60
N ALA A 436 -1.52 6.03 3.82
CA ALA A 436 -0.17 5.81 4.34
C ALA A 436 0.58 4.65 3.66
N MET A 437 -0.12 3.81 2.88
CA MET A 437 0.46 2.70 2.13
C MET A 437 0.59 3.05 0.65
N ARG A 438 1.45 2.30 -0.06
CA ARG A 438 1.65 2.47 -1.50
C ARG A 438 1.78 1.13 -2.20
N ASP A 439 1.37 1.11 -3.46
CA ASP A 439 1.75 0.11 -4.43
C ASP A 439 3.01 0.50 -5.20
N SER A 440 3.52 -0.47 -5.95
CA SER A 440 4.68 -0.30 -6.83
C SER A 440 4.56 0.79 -7.91
N PHE A 441 3.35 1.21 -8.30
CA PHE A 441 3.13 2.21 -9.36
C PHE A 441 2.96 3.65 -8.86
N TYR A 442 2.92 3.87 -7.54
CA TYR A 442 2.64 5.19 -6.95
C TYR A 442 3.74 6.22 -7.24
N ASP A 443 4.95 5.76 -7.58
CA ASP A 443 6.02 6.65 -8.01
C ASP A 443 5.82 7.17 -9.44
N ASP A 444 4.92 6.59 -10.23
CA ASP A 444 4.63 7.00 -11.60
C ASP A 444 3.30 7.77 -11.72
N VAL A 445 2.31 7.42 -10.90
CA VAL A 445 1.02 8.10 -10.83
C VAL A 445 1.11 9.28 -9.84
N LYS A 446 0.65 10.49 -10.21
CA LYS A 446 0.92 11.73 -9.45
C LYS A 446 -0.34 12.55 -9.18
N PRO A 447 -0.49 13.10 -7.96
CA PRO A 447 -1.62 13.94 -7.61
C PRO A 447 -1.62 15.19 -8.49
N TRP A 448 -2.82 15.62 -8.91
CA TRP A 448 -3.08 16.74 -9.83
C TRP A 448 -2.53 16.59 -11.25
N VAL A 449 -1.76 15.53 -11.52
CA VAL A 449 -1.32 15.18 -12.87
C VAL A 449 -2.21 14.09 -13.45
N HIS A 450 -2.36 12.99 -12.72
CA HIS A 450 -3.09 11.78 -13.15
C HIS A 450 -4.39 11.56 -12.35
N TYR A 451 -4.57 12.22 -11.21
CA TYR A 451 -5.78 12.07 -10.38
C TYR A 451 -6.00 13.29 -9.48
N VAL A 452 -7.20 13.39 -8.91
CA VAL A 452 -7.53 14.37 -7.86
C VAL A 452 -7.33 13.71 -6.48
N PRO A 453 -6.38 14.17 -5.65
CA PRO A 453 -6.13 13.58 -4.33
C PRO A 453 -7.25 13.92 -3.34
N ILE A 454 -7.68 12.91 -2.58
CA ILE A 454 -8.63 13.01 -1.47
C ILE A 454 -7.89 12.66 -0.18
N MET A 455 -8.09 13.43 0.88
CA MET A 455 -7.42 13.21 2.18
C MET A 455 -7.76 11.84 2.78
N GLU A 456 -6.83 11.33 3.61
CA GLU A 456 -6.94 10.03 4.30
C GLU A 456 -8.23 9.87 5.13
N ASP A 457 -8.72 10.97 5.69
CA ASP A 457 -9.95 10.95 6.48
C ASP A 457 -11.22 11.25 5.65
N MET A 458 -11.11 11.41 4.33
CA MET A 458 -12.19 11.80 3.41
C MET A 458 -12.85 13.18 3.72
N SER A 459 -12.25 14.03 4.55
CA SER A 459 -12.84 15.33 4.95
C SER A 459 -12.98 16.33 3.80
N ASP A 460 -12.11 16.26 2.80
CA ASP A 460 -12.08 17.21 1.69
C ASP A 460 -12.85 16.73 0.46
N LEU A 461 -13.44 15.52 0.44
CA LEU A 461 -14.12 14.95 -0.72
C LEU A 461 -15.13 15.92 -1.36
N LYS A 462 -15.97 16.57 -0.53
CA LYS A 462 -16.93 17.58 -1.02
C LYS A 462 -16.25 18.82 -1.61
N LYS A 463 -15.19 19.29 -0.97
CA LYS A 463 -14.41 20.43 -1.44
C LYS A 463 -13.77 20.11 -2.80
N GLN A 464 -13.24 18.90 -2.97
CA GLN A 464 -12.63 18.45 -4.22
C GLN A 464 -13.65 18.31 -5.35
N TYR A 465 -14.85 17.80 -5.06
CA TYR A 465 -15.95 17.81 -6.02
C TYR A 465 -16.30 19.24 -6.48
N ILE A 466 -16.49 20.18 -5.54
CA ILE A 466 -16.82 21.57 -5.88
C ILE A 466 -15.71 22.22 -6.71
N TRP A 467 -14.44 21.96 -6.38
CA TRP A 467 -13.32 22.45 -7.17
C TRP A 467 -13.37 21.87 -8.59
N ALA A 468 -13.58 20.56 -8.73
CA ALA A 468 -13.62 19.87 -10.01
C ALA A 468 -14.72 20.43 -10.94
N MET A 469 -15.93 20.64 -10.40
CA MET A 469 -17.04 21.23 -11.14
C MET A 469 -16.78 22.67 -11.61
N ASN A 470 -15.92 23.41 -10.90
CA ASN A 470 -15.54 24.77 -11.28
C ASN A 470 -14.30 24.83 -12.20
N ASN A 471 -13.64 23.69 -12.47
CA ASN A 471 -12.43 23.60 -13.28
C ASN A 471 -12.54 22.48 -14.33
N PRO A 472 -13.59 22.46 -15.19
CA PRO A 472 -13.86 21.34 -16.09
C PRO A 472 -12.72 21.07 -17.09
N ASP A 473 -12.05 22.11 -17.58
CA ASP A 473 -10.92 21.96 -18.51
C ASP A 473 -9.72 21.26 -17.84
N GLU A 474 -9.44 21.58 -16.58
CA GLU A 474 -8.36 20.94 -15.83
C GLU A 474 -8.69 19.48 -15.52
N ILE A 475 -9.94 19.19 -15.12
CA ILE A 475 -10.40 17.81 -14.88
C ILE A 475 -10.27 16.97 -16.15
N LYS A 476 -10.72 17.50 -17.30
CA LYS A 476 -10.55 16.83 -18.60
C LYS A 476 -9.08 16.58 -18.93
N ALA A 477 -8.20 17.56 -18.64
CA ALA A 477 -6.76 17.43 -18.87
C ALA A 477 -6.12 16.38 -17.94
N ILE A 478 -6.54 16.29 -16.67
CA ILE A 478 -6.12 15.24 -15.73
C ILE A 478 -6.52 13.86 -16.25
N SER A 479 -7.78 13.69 -16.67
CA SER A 479 -8.26 12.42 -17.25
C SER A 479 -7.42 11.99 -18.44
N LYS A 480 -7.21 12.88 -19.43
CA LYS A 480 -6.38 12.59 -20.61
C LYS A 480 -4.97 12.12 -20.24
N ARG A 481 -4.33 12.78 -19.27
CA ARG A 481 -2.98 12.39 -18.80
C ARG A 481 -3.00 11.03 -18.12
N ALA A 482 -4.02 10.74 -17.32
CA ALA A 482 -4.21 9.44 -16.66
C ALA A 482 -4.36 8.31 -17.68
N THR A 483 -5.26 8.48 -18.65
CA THR A 483 -5.51 7.50 -19.71
C THR A 483 -4.26 7.26 -20.55
N GLN A 484 -3.53 8.33 -20.88
CA GLN A 484 -2.28 8.23 -21.62
C GLN A 484 -1.18 7.52 -20.82
N TYR A 485 -1.04 7.80 -19.52
CA TYR A 485 -0.12 7.07 -18.65
C TYR A 485 -0.45 5.57 -18.66
N THR A 486 -1.71 5.20 -18.45
CA THR A 486 -2.12 3.80 -18.41
C THR A 486 -1.82 3.10 -19.73
N LYS A 487 -2.09 3.75 -20.88
CA LYS A 487 -1.75 3.27 -22.22
C LYS A 487 -0.27 2.95 -22.39
N ASP A 488 0.61 3.76 -21.82
CA ASP A 488 2.04 3.55 -21.92
C ASP A 488 2.55 2.54 -20.90
N ALA A 489 2.00 2.53 -19.68
CA ALA A 489 2.34 1.62 -18.60
C ALA A 489 2.05 0.15 -18.97
N ILE A 490 0.92 -0.13 -19.63
CA ILE A 490 0.53 -1.47 -20.07
C ILE A 490 1.16 -1.90 -21.40
N LYS A 491 2.19 -1.22 -21.91
CA LYS A 491 2.99 -1.77 -23.02
C LYS A 491 4.09 -2.65 -22.46
N PRO A 492 4.64 -3.61 -23.24
CA PRO A 492 5.81 -4.39 -22.81
C PRO A 492 6.98 -3.53 -22.31
N ASN A 493 7.23 -2.39 -22.96
CA ASN A 493 8.27 -1.46 -22.52
C ASN A 493 7.91 -0.72 -21.23
N GLY A 494 6.63 -0.36 -21.03
CA GLY A 494 6.14 0.25 -19.79
C GLY A 494 6.30 -0.69 -18.60
N LEU A 495 5.89 -1.95 -18.76
CA LEU A 495 6.09 -3.00 -17.74
C LEU A 495 7.57 -3.28 -17.45
N LYS A 496 8.41 -3.31 -18.48
CA LYS A 496 9.88 -3.43 -18.29
C LYS A 496 10.43 -2.23 -17.53
N GLN A 497 9.94 -1.02 -17.81
CA GLN A 497 10.34 0.20 -17.11
C GLN A 497 9.90 0.19 -15.65
N HIS A 498 8.68 -0.30 -15.36
CA HIS A 498 8.18 -0.51 -13.99
C HIS A 498 9.13 -1.39 -13.17
N ALA A 499 9.63 -2.47 -13.76
CA ALA A 499 10.58 -3.37 -13.12
C ALA A 499 11.95 -2.74 -12.80
N GLN A 500 12.31 -1.62 -13.43
CA GLN A 500 13.65 -1.02 -13.28
C GLN A 500 13.92 -0.50 -11.87
N HIS A 501 12.88 -0.17 -11.09
CA HIS A 501 13.06 0.16 -9.67
C HIS A 501 13.67 -1.03 -8.92
N PHE A 502 13.03 -2.19 -9.04
CA PHE A 502 13.50 -3.44 -8.45
C PHE A 502 14.91 -3.78 -8.94
N VAL A 503 15.18 -3.72 -10.24
CA VAL A 503 16.50 -4.03 -10.81
C VAL A 503 17.61 -3.18 -10.18
N LYS A 504 17.38 -1.86 -10.03
CA LYS A 504 18.36 -0.95 -9.42
C LYS A 504 18.61 -1.23 -7.94
N VAL A 505 17.57 -1.59 -7.18
CA VAL A 505 17.70 -1.91 -5.75
C VAL A 505 18.37 -3.28 -5.59
N MET A 506 17.99 -4.26 -6.41
CA MET A 506 18.56 -5.61 -6.41
C MET A 506 20.04 -5.61 -6.80
N GLN A 507 20.46 -4.81 -7.78
CA GLN A 507 21.89 -4.68 -8.11
C GLN A 507 22.71 -4.23 -6.89
N LYS A 508 22.22 -3.22 -6.15
CA LYS A 508 22.89 -2.75 -4.94
C LYS A 508 22.94 -3.83 -3.85
N TYR A 509 21.88 -4.64 -3.75
CA TYR A 509 21.82 -5.77 -2.82
C TYR A 509 22.84 -6.86 -3.19
N ILE A 510 22.90 -7.24 -4.47
CA ILE A 510 23.89 -8.19 -5.00
C ILE A 510 25.31 -7.70 -4.72
N ASP A 511 25.59 -6.42 -4.96
CA ASP A 511 26.91 -5.82 -4.73
C ASP A 511 27.33 -5.78 -3.25
N SER A 512 26.36 -5.78 -2.32
CA SER A 512 26.61 -5.78 -0.89
C SER A 512 26.53 -7.16 -0.24
N TYR A 513 26.07 -8.19 -0.96
CA TYR A 513 25.88 -9.52 -0.39
C TYR A 513 27.21 -10.28 -0.30
N SER A 514 27.46 -10.90 0.86
CA SER A 514 28.63 -11.74 1.10
C SER A 514 28.27 -13.05 1.76
N VAL A 515 29.02 -14.09 1.43
CA VAL A 515 28.97 -15.40 2.06
C VAL A 515 30.27 -15.63 2.81
N ASP A 516 30.18 -16.11 4.05
CA ASP A 516 31.37 -16.47 4.82
C ASP A 516 32.09 -17.64 4.13
N PRO A 517 33.44 -17.65 4.11
CA PRO A 517 34.20 -18.67 3.37
C PRO A 517 33.86 -20.12 3.74
N GLU A 518 33.52 -20.35 5.00
CA GLU A 518 33.11 -21.65 5.55
C GLU A 518 31.71 -22.10 5.11
N ASP A 519 30.88 -21.18 4.61
CA ASP A 519 29.50 -21.44 4.24
C ASP A 519 29.28 -21.60 2.73
N LYS A 520 30.34 -21.46 1.92
CA LYS A 520 30.24 -21.45 0.45
C LYS A 520 29.70 -22.74 -0.15
N ASP A 521 29.87 -23.86 0.54
CA ASP A 521 29.46 -25.19 0.10
C ASP A 521 28.16 -25.67 0.77
N LEU A 522 27.52 -24.84 1.61
CA LEU A 522 26.26 -25.19 2.24
C LEU A 522 25.09 -25.12 1.24
N THR A 523 24.19 -26.08 1.35
CA THR A 523 22.87 -26.03 0.71
C THR A 523 21.97 -25.01 1.40
N THR A 524 20.90 -24.60 0.72
CA THR A 524 19.90 -23.68 1.30
C THR A 524 19.31 -24.21 2.60
N GLN A 525 19.03 -25.51 2.68
CA GLN A 525 18.52 -26.16 3.89
C GLN A 525 19.53 -26.10 5.05
N GLU A 526 20.83 -26.28 4.77
CA GLU A 526 21.87 -26.18 5.78
C GLU A 526 22.10 -24.74 6.24
N PHE A 527 22.03 -23.75 5.34
CA PHE A 527 22.01 -22.33 5.71
C PHE A 527 20.86 -22.02 6.67
N VAL A 528 19.64 -22.43 6.33
CA VAL A 528 18.45 -22.21 7.18
C VAL A 528 18.59 -22.94 8.52
N ALA A 529 19.10 -24.17 8.54
CA ALA A 529 19.33 -24.90 9.78
C ALA A 529 20.38 -24.22 10.68
N LYS A 530 21.49 -23.74 10.09
CA LYS A 530 22.58 -23.04 10.80
C LYS A 530 22.11 -21.72 11.41
N TYR A 531 21.46 -20.87 10.62
CA TYR A 531 21.12 -19.51 11.01
C TYR A 531 19.71 -19.37 11.62
N GLY A 532 18.82 -20.32 11.35
CA GLY A 532 17.47 -20.38 11.89
C GLY A 532 17.34 -21.06 13.25
N ALA A 533 18.46 -21.41 13.89
CA ALA A 533 18.52 -22.04 15.22
C ALA A 533 17.64 -23.31 15.41
N GLY A 534 17.29 -24.00 14.31
CA GLY A 534 16.39 -25.16 14.32
C GLY A 534 14.90 -24.83 14.55
N GLU A 535 14.52 -23.56 14.60
CA GLU A 535 13.13 -23.12 14.80
C GLU A 535 12.36 -23.00 13.48
N ILE A 536 13.08 -22.89 12.38
CA ILE A 536 12.53 -22.76 11.04
C ILE A 536 13.07 -23.85 10.11
N SER A 537 12.31 -24.12 9.05
CA SER A 537 12.70 -24.99 7.95
C SER A 537 12.32 -24.36 6.62
N VAL A 538 12.82 -24.93 5.51
CA VAL A 538 12.45 -24.50 4.16
C VAL A 538 11.96 -25.67 3.32
N SER A 539 10.95 -25.40 2.51
CA SER A 539 10.45 -26.28 1.46
C SER A 539 10.58 -25.60 0.09
N PRO A 540 10.90 -26.34 -0.99
CA PRO A 540 10.90 -25.77 -2.33
C PRO A 540 9.54 -25.16 -2.68
N TYR A 541 9.55 -23.95 -3.21
CA TYR A 541 8.36 -23.29 -3.73
C TYR A 541 8.29 -23.48 -5.24
N THR A 542 7.27 -24.20 -5.70
CA THR A 542 7.06 -24.50 -7.14
C THR A 542 5.94 -23.68 -7.76
N GLY A 543 5.40 -22.69 -7.04
CA GLY A 543 4.11 -22.08 -7.36
C GLY A 543 2.95 -22.97 -6.90
N VAL A 544 1.85 -22.33 -6.49
CA VAL A 544 0.62 -23.01 -6.08
C VAL A 544 -0.53 -22.40 -6.88
N GLY A 545 -1.30 -23.24 -7.58
CA GLY A 545 -2.54 -22.85 -8.24
C GLY A 545 -2.43 -21.78 -9.33
N ASP A 546 -3.59 -21.30 -9.78
CA ASP A 546 -3.70 -20.20 -10.73
C ASP A 546 -3.06 -18.92 -10.16
N VAL A 547 -2.46 -18.11 -11.04
CA VAL A 547 -1.68 -16.91 -10.71
C VAL A 547 -2.44 -15.91 -9.84
N TYR A 548 -3.76 -15.98 -9.87
CA TYR A 548 -4.69 -15.54 -8.84
C TYR A 548 -5.92 -16.45 -8.95
N GLY A 549 -6.12 -17.34 -7.99
CA GLY A 549 -7.32 -18.19 -7.96
C GLY A 549 -8.58 -17.32 -7.99
N SER A 550 -9.43 -17.59 -8.98
CA SER A 550 -10.73 -16.96 -9.16
C SER A 550 -11.65 -17.28 -7.98
N GLU A 551 -11.83 -16.35 -7.06
CA GLU A 551 -13.07 -16.14 -6.30
C GLU A 551 -13.28 -14.65 -5.97
#